data_AF-A0A0W0GKC3-F1
#
_entry.id   AF-A0A0W0GKC3-F1
#
_cell.length_a   1.000
_cell.length_b   1.000
_cell.length_c   1.000
_cell.angle_alpha   90.00
_cell.angle_beta   90.00
_cell.angle_gamma   90.00
#
_symmetry.space_group_name_H-M   'P 1'
#
loop_
_entity.id
_entity.type
_entity.pdbx_description
1 polymer ?
#
loop_
_entity_poly.entity_id
_entity_poly.type
_entity_poly.pdbx_seq_one_letter_code
_entity_poly.pdbx_strand_id
1 'polypeptide(L)'
;MAYEVSVRLLAITPDAELLTEQAGRLCYASGNKLGTNENWLQARIRQGHESLIEHASATFYIKASRALTHELVRHRIASYSQRSQRYVKETAADYITPAELGEADGAEGIFNEAMSAAWEAYRRLLEAGIKPEIARYVLPNACATEIICTWNFREIRHLIRLRSGPAALPEMRLVVAGIKSIMQEQAPKIFGDM
;
A
#
# COMPACT_ATOMS: atom_id res chain seq x y z
N MET A 1 -13.83 -14.70 8.12
CA MET A 1 -12.44 -14.33 8.52
C MET A 1 -12.10 -12.97 7.92
N ALA A 2 -11.10 -12.27 8.43
CA ALA A 2 -10.64 -11.00 7.86
C ALA A 2 -9.17 -11.13 7.45
N TYR A 3 -8.77 -10.41 6.40
CA TYR A 3 -7.37 -10.33 5.99
C TYR A 3 -6.52 -9.70 7.10
N GLU A 4 -5.42 -10.36 7.49
CA GLU A 4 -4.46 -9.85 8.48
C GLU A 4 -3.45 -8.87 7.84
N VAL A 5 -3.95 -7.75 7.31
CA VAL A 5 -3.12 -6.68 6.74
C VAL A 5 -2.79 -5.61 7.77
N SER A 6 -1.64 -4.96 7.63
CA SER A 6 -1.25 -3.80 8.45
C SER A 6 -0.89 -2.64 7.56
N VAL A 7 -1.39 -1.43 7.87
CA VAL A 7 -1.04 -0.18 7.21
C VAL A 7 -0.70 0.85 8.28
N ARG A 8 0.48 1.46 8.20
CA ARG A 8 0.92 2.48 9.15
C ARG A 8 1.62 3.62 8.42
N LEU A 9 1.32 4.86 8.79
CA LEU A 9 2.10 6.01 8.37
C LEU A 9 3.45 6.01 9.08
N LEU A 10 4.54 6.13 8.32
CA LEU A 10 5.89 6.28 8.86
C LEU A 10 6.36 7.73 8.82
N ALA A 11 6.04 8.45 7.75
CA ALA A 11 6.44 9.84 7.56
C ALA A 11 5.48 10.54 6.60
N ILE A 12 5.37 11.86 6.76
CA ILE A 12 4.64 12.76 5.87
C ILE A 12 5.42 14.07 5.76
N THR A 13 5.34 14.74 4.62
CA THR A 13 5.91 16.08 4.47
C THR A 13 5.36 17.00 5.56
N PRO A 14 6.21 17.64 6.40
CA PRO A 14 5.76 18.63 7.37
C PRO A 14 4.99 19.75 6.68
N ASP A 15 3.88 20.19 7.30
CA ASP A 15 3.02 21.26 6.77
C ASP A 15 2.58 21.04 5.31
N ALA A 16 2.35 19.77 4.91
CA ALA A 16 2.08 19.38 3.53
C ALA A 16 1.00 20.23 2.82
N GLU A 17 -0.10 20.54 3.49
CA GLU A 17 -1.15 21.38 2.92
C GLU A 17 -0.69 22.81 2.69
N LEU A 18 0.07 23.38 3.63
CA LEU A 18 0.62 24.72 3.49
C LEU A 18 1.63 24.78 2.33
N LEU A 19 2.50 23.77 2.21
CA LEU A 19 3.47 23.65 1.12
C LEU A 19 2.79 23.60 -0.25
N THR A 20 1.75 22.77 -0.38
CA THR A 20 1.01 22.63 -1.65
C THR A 20 0.21 23.89 -1.99
N GLU A 21 -0.34 24.58 -0.99
CA GLU A 21 -1.01 25.87 -1.18
C GLU A 21 -0.01 26.94 -1.62
N GLN A 22 1.16 27.00 -0.98
CA GLN A 22 2.23 27.93 -1.35
C GLN A 22 2.70 27.71 -2.79
N ALA A 23 2.91 26.45 -3.20
CA ALA A 23 3.27 26.10 -4.57
C ALA A 23 2.23 26.61 -5.58
N GLY A 24 0.94 26.40 -5.29
CA GLY A 24 -0.13 26.89 -6.16
C GLY A 24 -0.29 28.40 -6.17
N ARG A 25 -0.10 29.08 -5.03
CA ARG A 25 -0.21 30.55 -4.95
C ARG A 25 0.93 31.27 -5.64
N LEU A 26 2.11 30.66 -5.69
CA LEU A 26 3.25 31.16 -6.47
C LEU A 26 2.88 31.34 -7.94
N CYS A 27 2.16 30.38 -8.55
CA CYS A 27 1.74 30.45 -9.96
C CYS A 27 0.88 31.67 -10.30
N TYR A 28 0.20 32.26 -9.30
CA TYR A 28 -0.70 33.40 -9.46
C TYR A 28 -0.23 34.66 -8.73
N ALA A 29 1.02 34.69 -8.24
CA ALA A 29 1.55 35.78 -7.41
C ALA A 29 0.61 36.18 -6.26
N SER A 30 -0.05 35.19 -5.63
CA SER A 30 -1.12 35.39 -4.64
C SER A 30 -0.73 34.93 -3.24
N GLY A 31 0.57 34.95 -2.93
CA GLY A 31 1.13 34.48 -1.65
C GLY A 31 0.60 35.22 -0.42
N ASN A 32 0.15 36.46 -0.58
CA ASN A 32 -0.50 37.24 0.48
C ASN A 32 -1.84 36.65 0.97
N LYS A 33 -2.39 35.66 0.26
CA LYS A 33 -3.63 34.96 0.61
C LYS A 33 -3.38 33.56 1.21
N LEU A 34 -2.13 33.19 1.51
CA LEU A 34 -1.78 31.89 2.07
C LEU A 34 -2.53 31.63 3.38
N GLY A 35 -3.19 30.49 3.50
CA GLY A 35 -3.94 30.08 4.69
C GLY A 35 -5.29 30.79 4.88
N THR A 36 -5.68 31.71 3.98
CA THR A 36 -6.92 32.50 4.16
C THR A 36 -8.19 31.80 3.67
N ASN A 37 -8.08 30.65 3.00
CA ASN A 37 -9.23 29.90 2.47
C ASN A 37 -8.96 28.39 2.54
N GLU A 38 -9.65 27.73 3.46
CA GLU A 38 -9.50 26.29 3.73
C GLU A 38 -9.88 25.40 2.53
N ASN A 39 -10.81 25.86 1.69
CA ASN A 39 -11.29 25.11 0.53
C ASN A 39 -10.48 25.38 -0.74
N TRP A 40 -9.45 26.21 -0.66
CA TRP A 40 -8.70 26.64 -1.84
C TRP A 40 -8.04 25.46 -2.56
N LEU A 41 -7.36 24.57 -1.82
CA LEU A 41 -6.71 23.38 -2.38
C LEU A 41 -7.71 22.44 -3.05
N GLN A 42 -8.81 22.11 -2.37
CA GLN A 42 -9.89 21.30 -2.93
C GLN A 42 -10.45 21.87 -4.23
N ALA A 43 -10.65 23.19 -4.30
CA ALA A 43 -11.13 23.84 -5.52
C ALA A 43 -10.13 23.68 -6.70
N ARG A 44 -8.82 23.77 -6.44
CA ARG A 44 -7.78 23.57 -7.47
C ARG A 44 -7.67 22.13 -7.91
N ILE A 45 -7.75 21.19 -6.99
CA ILE A 45 -7.77 19.75 -7.30
C ILE A 45 -8.97 19.42 -8.19
N ARG A 46 -10.18 19.94 -7.86
CA ARG A 46 -11.38 19.77 -8.70
C ARG A 46 -11.26 20.38 -10.10
N GLN A 47 -10.46 21.43 -10.26
CA GLN A 47 -10.16 22.05 -11.56
C GLN A 47 -9.07 21.30 -12.34
N GLY A 48 -8.50 20.22 -11.79
CA GLY A 48 -7.46 19.41 -12.44
C GLY A 48 -6.04 19.92 -12.20
N HIS A 49 -5.83 20.89 -11.31
CA HIS A 49 -4.50 21.39 -10.97
C HIS A 49 -3.81 20.46 -9.94
N GLU A 50 -3.77 19.16 -10.24
CA GLU A 50 -3.26 18.13 -9.34
C GLU A 50 -1.72 18.12 -9.25
N SER A 51 -1.00 18.80 -10.14
CA SER A 51 0.47 18.93 -10.01
C SER A 51 0.89 19.65 -8.73
N LEU A 52 0.02 20.50 -8.18
CA LEU A 52 0.28 21.24 -6.94
C LEU A 52 0.50 20.32 -5.74
N ILE A 53 -0.17 19.16 -5.72
CA ILE A 53 -0.08 18.20 -4.62
C ILE A 53 1.04 17.17 -4.82
N GLU A 54 1.80 17.24 -5.92
CA GLU A 54 3.00 16.43 -6.11
C GLU A 54 4.17 16.87 -5.21
N HIS A 55 4.12 18.09 -4.68
CA HIS A 55 5.14 18.64 -3.79
C HIS A 55 5.16 18.04 -2.38
N ALA A 56 4.08 17.37 -1.98
CA ALA A 56 3.99 16.68 -0.68
C ALA A 56 3.97 15.17 -0.88
N SER A 57 4.60 14.44 0.04
CA SER A 57 4.71 12.97 0.01
C SER A 57 4.42 12.35 1.38
N ALA A 58 3.98 11.09 1.36
CA ALA A 58 3.81 10.27 2.54
C ALA A 58 4.44 8.89 2.34
N THR A 59 4.98 8.35 3.42
CA THR A 59 5.64 7.04 3.48
C THR A 59 4.86 6.12 4.39
N PHE A 60 4.52 4.94 3.89
CA PHE A 60 3.74 3.93 4.59
C PHE A 60 4.54 2.64 4.77
N TYR A 61 4.34 2.00 5.92
CA TYR A 61 4.61 0.60 6.12
C TYR A 61 3.35 -0.22 5.82
N ILE A 62 3.51 -1.30 5.07
CA ILE A 62 2.42 -2.22 4.74
C ILE A 62 2.88 -3.66 4.98
N LYS A 63 2.11 -4.45 5.75
CA LYS A 63 2.20 -5.93 5.78
C LYS A 63 1.00 -6.49 5.01
N ALA A 64 1.27 -7.31 4.00
CA ALA A 64 0.29 -7.88 3.07
C ALA A 64 0.83 -9.13 2.38
N SER A 65 0.09 -9.71 1.44
CA SER A 65 0.51 -10.88 0.66
C SER A 65 1.48 -10.53 -0.47
N ARG A 66 2.23 -11.53 -0.95
CA ARG A 66 3.01 -11.43 -2.19
C ARG A 66 2.11 -11.16 -3.40
N ALA A 67 0.90 -11.72 -3.46
CA ALA A 67 -0.09 -11.42 -4.50
C ALA A 67 -0.42 -9.92 -4.56
N LEU A 68 -0.82 -9.32 -3.43
CA LEU A 68 -1.16 -7.91 -3.37
C LEU A 68 0.02 -7.04 -3.75
N THR A 69 1.21 -7.30 -3.18
CA THR A 69 2.37 -6.45 -3.45
C THR A 69 2.80 -6.50 -4.91
N HIS A 70 2.56 -7.62 -5.62
CA HIS A 70 2.80 -7.70 -7.06
C HIS A 70 1.87 -6.79 -7.87
N GLU A 71 0.66 -6.50 -7.40
CA GLU A 71 -0.22 -5.46 -7.96
C GLU A 71 0.18 -4.05 -7.52
N LEU A 72 0.59 -3.89 -6.26
CA LEU A 72 0.94 -2.59 -5.67
C LEU A 72 2.12 -1.93 -6.38
N VAL A 73 3.19 -2.70 -6.67
CA VAL A 73 4.41 -2.18 -7.31
C VAL A 73 4.22 -1.79 -8.79
N ARG A 74 3.01 -1.99 -9.34
CA ARG A 74 2.65 -1.52 -10.69
C ARG A 74 2.36 -0.01 -10.74
N HIS A 75 2.21 0.63 -9.58
CA HIS A 75 2.07 2.09 -9.45
C HIS A 75 3.45 2.75 -9.47
N ARG A 76 3.94 3.05 -10.67
CA ARG A 76 5.37 3.32 -10.94
C ARG A 76 5.92 4.63 -10.34
N ILE A 77 5.06 5.62 -10.09
CA ILE A 77 5.49 6.91 -9.52
C ILE A 77 5.49 6.77 -8.00
N ALA A 78 6.49 6.06 -7.51
CA ALA A 78 6.60 5.62 -6.13
C ALA A 78 8.04 5.22 -5.80
N SER A 79 8.34 5.08 -4.51
CA SER A 79 9.55 4.40 -4.03
C SER A 79 9.16 3.21 -3.18
N TYR A 80 9.81 2.06 -3.40
CA TYR A 80 9.52 0.81 -2.71
C TYR A 80 10.76 0.23 -2.04
N SER A 81 10.59 -0.30 -0.83
CA SER A 81 11.58 -1.14 -0.15
C SER A 81 10.86 -2.33 0.45
N GLN A 82 11.11 -3.52 -0.09
CA GLN A 82 10.36 -4.73 0.27
C GLN A 82 11.27 -5.79 0.92
N ARG A 83 10.73 -6.48 1.92
CA ARG A 83 11.35 -7.65 2.53
C ARG A 83 11.74 -8.67 1.45
N SER A 84 13.03 -8.98 1.38
CA SER A 84 13.59 -9.82 0.32
C SER A 84 13.72 -11.28 0.74
N GLN A 85 12.95 -12.15 0.11
CA GLN A 85 13.07 -13.61 0.24
C GLN A 85 14.39 -14.17 -0.34
N ARG A 86 15.27 -13.35 -0.93
CA ARG A 86 16.63 -13.77 -1.30
C ARG A 86 17.56 -13.82 -0.09
N TYR A 87 17.31 -12.94 0.88
CA TYR A 87 18.18 -12.73 2.03
C TYR A 87 17.53 -13.18 3.34
N VAL A 88 16.21 -12.96 3.48
CA VAL A 88 15.47 -13.37 4.66
C VAL A 88 14.87 -14.76 4.41
N LYS A 89 15.13 -15.68 5.33
CA LYS A 89 14.59 -17.04 5.26
C LYS A 89 13.20 -17.06 5.89
N GLU A 90 12.21 -17.52 5.14
CA GLU A 90 10.82 -17.64 5.63
C GLU A 90 10.60 -19.03 6.26
N THR A 91 11.38 -19.36 7.29
CA THR A 91 11.35 -20.70 7.92
C THR A 91 10.09 -20.94 8.76
N ALA A 92 9.53 -19.87 9.32
CA ALA A 92 8.23 -19.87 9.96
C ALA A 92 7.14 -19.56 8.92
N ALA A 93 6.00 -20.24 9.04
CA ALA A 93 4.86 -19.97 8.19
C ALA A 93 4.24 -18.61 8.54
N ASP A 94 4.19 -17.71 7.57
CA ASP A 94 3.54 -16.41 7.65
C ASP A 94 2.89 -16.14 6.29
N TYR A 95 1.55 -16.15 6.27
CA TYR A 95 0.75 -15.99 5.07
C TYR A 95 -0.56 -15.29 5.38
N ILE A 96 -1.10 -14.63 4.36
CA ILE A 96 -2.39 -13.96 4.39
C ILE A 96 -3.46 -14.94 3.90
N THR A 97 -4.42 -15.25 4.76
CA THR A 97 -5.57 -16.09 4.42
C THR A 97 -6.68 -15.24 3.80
N PRO A 98 -7.12 -15.52 2.56
CA PRO A 98 -8.26 -14.84 1.96
C PRO A 98 -9.54 -15.03 2.76
N ALA A 99 -10.24 -13.94 3.06
CA ALA A 99 -11.49 -13.95 3.83
C ALA A 99 -12.59 -14.80 3.17
N GLU A 100 -12.59 -14.81 1.84
CA GLU A 100 -13.55 -15.49 0.96
C GLU A 100 -13.50 -17.02 1.10
N LEU A 101 -12.40 -17.59 1.62
CA LEU A 101 -12.33 -19.04 1.87
C LEU A 101 -13.31 -19.50 2.95
N GLY A 102 -13.74 -18.61 3.84
CA GLY A 102 -14.75 -18.93 4.85
C GLY A 102 -16.17 -19.07 4.29
N GLU A 103 -16.39 -18.77 3.01
CA GLU A 103 -17.71 -18.85 2.36
C GLU A 103 -18.01 -20.24 1.78
N ALA A 104 -16.96 -21.04 1.52
CA ALA A 104 -17.07 -22.35 0.89
C ALA A 104 -16.65 -23.47 1.85
N ASP A 105 -17.50 -24.49 1.99
CA ASP A 105 -17.24 -25.63 2.87
C ASP A 105 -15.96 -26.38 2.44
N GLY A 106 -15.08 -26.67 3.40
CA GLY A 106 -13.80 -27.33 3.18
C GLY A 106 -12.69 -26.52 2.49
N ALA A 107 -12.95 -25.31 1.98
CA ALA A 107 -11.96 -24.53 1.23
C ALA A 107 -10.76 -24.08 2.09
N GLU A 108 -11.02 -23.73 3.36
CA GLU A 108 -9.97 -23.38 4.31
C GLU A 108 -9.02 -24.56 4.59
N GLY A 109 -9.55 -25.79 4.66
CA GLY A 109 -8.75 -27.01 4.84
C GLY A 109 -7.77 -27.23 3.69
N ILE A 110 -8.27 -27.16 2.45
CA ILE A 110 -7.46 -27.27 1.23
C ILE A 110 -6.35 -26.21 1.21
N PHE A 111 -6.69 -24.97 1.58
CA PHE A 111 -5.72 -23.89 1.63
C PHE A 111 -4.63 -24.13 2.68
N ASN A 112 -5.01 -24.49 3.91
CA ASN A 112 -4.08 -24.75 5.01
C ASN A 112 -3.16 -25.95 4.73
N GLU A 113 -3.67 -27.00 4.09
CA GLU A 113 -2.87 -28.14 3.62
C GLU A 113 -1.82 -27.69 2.60
N ALA A 114 -2.22 -26.90 1.60
CA ALA A 114 -1.31 -26.37 0.59
C ALA A 114 -0.23 -25.47 1.19
N MET A 115 -0.58 -24.59 2.15
CA MET A 115 0.39 -23.75 2.86
C MET A 115 1.37 -24.63 3.64
N SER A 116 0.88 -25.58 4.43
CA SER A 116 1.72 -26.48 5.22
C SER A 116 2.72 -27.24 4.35
N ALA A 117 2.27 -27.78 3.21
CA ALA A 117 3.12 -28.48 2.25
C ALA A 117 4.19 -27.56 1.63
N ALA A 118 3.84 -26.32 1.29
CA ALA A 118 4.78 -25.36 0.72
C ALA A 118 5.91 -24.98 1.69
N TRP A 119 5.57 -24.72 2.97
CA TRP A 119 6.58 -24.41 3.99
C TRP A 119 7.47 -25.59 4.32
N GLU A 120 6.90 -26.80 4.35
CA GLU A 120 7.69 -28.02 4.55
C GLU A 120 8.66 -28.27 3.40
N ALA A 121 8.20 -28.12 2.15
CA ALA A 121 9.07 -28.20 0.97
C ALA A 121 10.19 -27.15 1.03
N TYR A 122 9.87 -25.91 1.43
CA TYR A 122 10.87 -24.84 1.57
C TYR A 122 11.96 -25.20 2.59
N ARG A 123 11.60 -25.71 3.77
CA ARG A 123 12.57 -26.13 4.80
C ARG A 123 13.47 -27.25 4.29
N ARG A 124 12.90 -28.29 3.69
CA ARG A 124 13.65 -29.42 3.13
C ARG A 124 14.63 -28.99 2.03
N LEU A 125 14.26 -28.02 1.20
CA LEU A 125 15.16 -27.46 0.20
C LEU A 125 16.34 -26.72 0.85
N LEU A 126 16.09 -25.94 1.91
CA LEU A 126 17.17 -25.27 2.65
C LEU A 126 18.11 -26.28 3.34
N GLU A 127 17.56 -27.34 3.95
CA GLU A 127 18.33 -28.42 4.57
C GLU A 127 19.19 -29.18 3.55
N ALA A 128 18.71 -29.33 2.32
CA ALA A 128 19.47 -29.87 1.19
C ALA A 128 20.55 -28.91 0.64
N GLY A 129 20.77 -27.75 1.27
CA GLY A 129 21.79 -26.78 0.89
C GLY A 129 21.39 -25.82 -0.23
N ILE A 130 20.13 -25.82 -0.67
CA ILE A 130 19.63 -24.89 -1.68
C ILE A 130 19.53 -23.48 -1.09
N LYS A 131 20.04 -22.48 -1.82
CA LYS A 131 20.01 -21.08 -1.38
C LYS A 131 18.56 -20.55 -1.29
N PRO A 132 18.26 -19.63 -0.35
CA PRO A 132 16.91 -19.07 -0.18
C PRO A 132 16.31 -18.48 -1.45
N GLU A 133 17.12 -17.84 -2.30
CA GLU A 133 16.66 -17.24 -3.55
C GLU A 133 16.13 -18.24 -4.59
N ILE A 134 16.53 -19.51 -4.49
CA ILE A 134 16.03 -20.62 -5.31
C ILE A 134 14.95 -21.38 -4.55
N ALA A 135 15.18 -21.72 -3.27
CA ALA A 135 14.23 -22.49 -2.47
C ALA A 135 12.86 -21.81 -2.40
N ARG A 136 12.81 -20.46 -2.35
CA ARG A 136 11.56 -19.69 -2.27
C ARG A 136 10.58 -19.90 -3.43
N TYR A 137 10.98 -20.53 -4.53
CA TYR A 137 10.09 -20.78 -5.67
C TYR A 137 8.89 -21.67 -5.31
N VAL A 138 8.99 -22.44 -4.21
CA VAL A 138 7.85 -23.21 -3.68
C VAL A 138 6.93 -22.39 -2.76
N LEU A 139 7.34 -21.18 -2.34
CA LEU A 139 6.52 -20.35 -1.46
C LEU A 139 5.31 -19.78 -2.23
N PRO A 140 4.13 -19.77 -1.63
CA PRO A 140 2.89 -19.40 -2.31
C PRO A 140 2.74 -17.88 -2.43
N ASN A 141 1.86 -17.45 -3.33
CA ASN A 141 1.43 -16.05 -3.45
C ASN A 141 0.81 -15.48 -2.16
N ALA A 142 0.26 -16.35 -1.31
CA ALA A 142 -0.28 -15.97 -0.02
C ALA A 142 0.80 -15.61 1.01
N CYS A 143 2.07 -15.94 0.78
CA CYS A 143 3.16 -15.65 1.70
C CYS A 143 3.16 -14.16 2.07
N ALA A 144 3.18 -13.88 3.36
CA ALA A 144 3.16 -12.52 3.88
C ALA A 144 4.50 -11.83 3.57
N THR A 145 4.43 -10.53 3.37
CA THR A 145 5.59 -9.69 3.09
C THR A 145 5.36 -8.30 3.67
N GLU A 146 6.45 -7.59 3.87
CA GLU A 146 6.46 -6.24 4.41
C GLU A 146 7.07 -5.32 3.36
N ILE A 147 6.45 -4.18 3.13
CA ILE A 147 6.89 -3.20 2.14
C ILE A 147 6.74 -1.79 2.68
N ILE A 148 7.79 -1.00 2.53
CA ILE A 148 7.75 0.45 2.71
C ILE A 148 7.48 1.07 1.34
N CYS A 149 6.50 1.95 1.29
CA CYS A 149 6.07 2.63 0.07
C CYS A 149 6.05 4.13 0.30
N THR A 150 6.65 4.90 -0.59
CA THR A 150 6.57 6.37 -0.60
C THR A 150 5.90 6.85 -1.88
N TRP A 151 4.91 7.73 -1.75
CA TRP A 151 4.20 8.36 -2.86
C TRP A 151 4.02 9.85 -2.60
N ASN A 152 4.02 10.65 -3.66
CA ASN A 152 3.47 12.00 -3.56
C ASN A 152 1.95 11.96 -3.43
N PHE A 153 1.31 13.05 -3.00
CA PHE A 153 -0.13 13.03 -2.71
C PHE A 153 -0.99 12.81 -3.97
N ARG A 154 -0.54 13.25 -5.14
CA ARG A 154 -1.24 12.95 -6.41
C ARG A 154 -1.31 11.45 -6.65
N GLU A 155 -0.20 10.75 -6.45
CA GLU A 155 -0.12 9.30 -6.65
C GLU A 155 -0.88 8.52 -5.59
N ILE A 156 -0.97 9.03 -4.36
CA ILE A 156 -1.85 8.43 -3.35
C ILE A 156 -3.32 8.55 -3.77
N ARG A 157 -3.76 9.72 -4.26
CA ARG A 157 -5.12 9.89 -4.79
C ARG A 157 -5.37 8.97 -5.99
N HIS A 158 -4.39 8.83 -6.88
CA HIS A 158 -4.48 7.91 -8.02
C HIS A 158 -4.63 6.44 -7.58
N LEU A 159 -3.81 5.99 -6.62
CA LEU A 159 -3.88 4.67 -6.02
C LEU A 159 -5.27 4.41 -5.44
N ILE A 160 -5.79 5.33 -4.62
CA ILE A 160 -7.12 5.21 -4.00
C ILE A 160 -8.21 5.06 -5.07
N ARG A 161 -8.24 5.95 -6.07
CA ARG A 161 -9.25 5.90 -7.15
C ARG A 161 -9.25 4.56 -7.90
N LEU A 162 -8.07 4.04 -8.24
CA LEU A 162 -7.97 2.80 -9.01
C LEU A 162 -8.25 1.54 -8.19
N ARG A 163 -7.94 1.56 -6.89
CA ARG A 163 -7.85 0.34 -6.08
C ARG A 163 -8.90 0.22 -4.99
N SER A 164 -9.82 1.18 -4.87
CA SER A 164 -11.00 1.09 -4.00
C SER A 164 -12.21 0.40 -4.63
N GLY A 165 -12.26 0.27 -5.96
CA GLY A 165 -13.41 -0.29 -6.68
C GLY A 165 -13.58 -1.82 -6.52
N PRO A 166 -14.77 -2.37 -6.81
CA PRO A 166 -15.06 -3.80 -6.63
C PRO A 166 -14.27 -4.74 -7.54
N ALA A 167 -13.71 -4.24 -8.65
CA ALA A 167 -12.84 -5.01 -9.53
C ALA A 167 -11.42 -5.20 -8.99
N ALA A 168 -11.03 -4.48 -7.92
CA ALA A 168 -9.73 -4.64 -7.29
C ALA A 168 -9.72 -5.86 -6.35
N LEU A 169 -8.53 -6.46 -6.19
CA LEU A 169 -8.28 -7.52 -5.22
C LEU A 169 -8.88 -7.13 -3.84
N PRO A 170 -9.68 -8.00 -3.20
CA PRO A 170 -10.30 -7.68 -1.90
C PRO A 170 -9.29 -7.23 -0.83
N GLU A 171 -8.14 -7.89 -0.75
CA GLU A 171 -7.02 -7.49 0.11
C GLU A 171 -6.51 -6.07 -0.19
N MET A 172 -6.39 -5.69 -1.48
CA MET A 172 -5.94 -4.36 -1.90
C MET A 172 -6.91 -3.28 -1.45
N ARG A 173 -8.23 -3.56 -1.51
CA ARG A 173 -9.24 -2.60 -1.05
C ARG A 173 -9.09 -2.28 0.43
N LEU A 174 -8.72 -3.26 1.26
CA LEU A 174 -8.48 -3.06 2.70
C LEU A 174 -7.23 -2.21 2.95
N VAL A 175 -6.12 -2.51 2.26
CA VAL A 175 -4.89 -1.70 2.35
C VAL A 175 -5.16 -0.25 1.95
N VAL A 176 -5.86 -0.05 0.83
CA VAL A 176 -6.15 1.28 0.29
C VAL A 176 -7.17 2.04 1.14
N ALA A 177 -8.14 1.36 1.75
CA ALA A 177 -9.04 1.96 2.72
C ALA A 177 -8.27 2.47 3.96
N GLY A 178 -7.28 1.71 4.44
CA GLY A 178 -6.39 2.15 5.51
C GLY A 178 -5.58 3.40 5.13
N ILE A 179 -4.96 3.40 3.94
CA ILE A 179 -4.22 4.57 3.41
C ILE A 179 -5.14 5.79 3.30
N LYS A 180 -6.35 5.60 2.74
CA LYS A 180 -7.34 6.67 2.58
C LYS A 180 -7.70 7.27 3.93
N SER A 181 -8.07 6.45 4.91
CA SER A 181 -8.45 6.91 6.24
C SER A 181 -7.34 7.75 6.89
N ILE A 182 -6.09 7.26 6.84
CA ILE A 182 -4.93 7.99 7.36
C ILE A 182 -4.77 9.33 6.63
N MET A 183 -4.83 9.35 5.30
CA MET A 183 -4.63 10.61 4.57
C MET A 183 -5.76 11.62 4.75
N GLN A 184 -6.98 11.16 4.99
CA GLN A 184 -8.11 12.03 5.34
C GLN A 184 -7.91 12.72 6.70
N GLU A 185 -7.28 12.03 7.64
CA GLU A 185 -6.89 12.61 8.93
C GLU A 185 -5.71 13.58 8.79
N GLN A 186 -4.68 13.19 8.03
CA GLN A 186 -3.41 13.93 7.98
C GLN A 186 -3.41 15.12 7.02
N ALA A 187 -4.22 15.09 5.96
CA ALA A 187 -4.31 16.15 4.95
C ALA A 187 -5.76 16.32 4.43
N PRO A 188 -6.71 16.72 5.30
CA PRO A 188 -8.13 16.81 4.97
C PRO A 188 -8.46 17.78 3.82
N LYS A 189 -7.73 18.88 3.65
CA LYS A 189 -7.89 19.83 2.53
C LYS A 189 -7.45 19.25 1.19
N ILE A 190 -6.79 18.09 1.18
CA ILE A 190 -6.38 17.39 -0.04
C ILE A 190 -7.14 16.07 -0.23
N PHE A 191 -7.46 15.35 0.84
CA PHE A 191 -8.08 14.01 0.76
C PHE A 191 -9.53 13.94 1.28
N GLY A 192 -10.06 15.01 1.88
CA GLY A 192 -11.41 15.02 2.47
C GLY A 192 -12.55 14.77 1.47
N ASP A 193 -12.29 14.90 0.17
CA ASP A 193 -13.24 14.60 -0.90
C ASP A 193 -13.23 13.13 -1.36
N MET A 194 -12.29 12.31 -0.87
CA MET A 194 -12.10 10.94 -1.33
C MET A 194 -12.99 9.91 -0.67
#